data_AF-A0A183DRB1-F1
#
_entry.id   AF-A0A183DRB1-F1
#
_cell.length_a   1.000
_cell.length_b   1.000
_cell.length_c   1.000
_cell.angle_alpha   90.00
_cell.angle_beta   90.00
_cell.angle_gamma   90.00
#
_symmetry.space_group_name_H-M   'P 1'
#
loop_
_entity.id
_entity.type
_entity.pdbx_description
1 polymer ?
#
loop_
_entity_poly.entity_id
_entity_poly.type
_entity_poly.pdbx_seq_one_letter_code
_entity_poly.pdbx_strand_id
1 'polypeptide(L)'
;MPIISSLDDLEDPAATPVFWISKWVDYSDKYGLGYQLCDKSIGIIFNDNSKLVLDAAGDRENAEEYYTVTCYPETLQKKMLLLGYFKNYMTEHLLNAGDNMPVREGDELARLPVLHTWFRTSTAIILHISNGTLQINFFKDHTKLVICPLMGAATYIDANRDFRVWKLSALAKYGCPKALL
;
A
#
# COMPACT_ATOMS: atom_id res chain seq x y z
N MET A 1 -36.03 -7.67 -10.36
CA MET A 1 -34.59 -7.82 -10.09
C MET A 1 -33.85 -7.31 -11.30
N PRO A 2 -32.85 -6.41 -11.17
CA PRO A 2 -32.03 -6.04 -12.31
C PRO A 2 -31.27 -7.27 -12.79
N ILE A 3 -31.22 -7.46 -14.11
CA ILE A 3 -30.43 -8.51 -14.75
C ILE A 3 -28.99 -7.99 -14.75
N ILE A 4 -28.14 -8.56 -13.90
CA ILE A 4 -26.70 -8.25 -13.90
C ILE A 4 -26.13 -8.93 -15.15
N SER A 5 -25.80 -8.13 -16.17
CA SER A 5 -25.31 -8.60 -17.46
C SER A 5 -23.80 -8.84 -17.49
N SER A 6 -23.04 -8.14 -16.63
CA SER A 6 -21.58 -8.21 -16.62
C SER A 6 -21.01 -7.94 -15.22
N LEU A 7 -19.77 -8.38 -14.98
CA LEU A 7 -19.02 -8.03 -13.77
C LEU A 7 -18.63 -6.55 -13.71
N ASP A 8 -18.62 -5.85 -14.84
CA ASP A 8 -18.39 -4.40 -14.91
C ASP A 8 -19.57 -3.65 -14.24
N ASP A 9 -20.80 -4.18 -14.34
CA ASP A 9 -21.98 -3.65 -13.64
C ASP A 9 -21.92 -3.82 -12.10
N LEU A 10 -20.94 -4.60 -11.61
CA LEU A 10 -20.74 -4.90 -10.19
C LEU A 10 -19.60 -4.11 -9.57
N GLU A 11 -18.96 -3.21 -10.33
CA GLU A 11 -17.94 -2.33 -9.78
C GLU A 11 -18.52 -1.42 -8.69
N ASP A 12 -17.78 -1.26 -7.61
CA ASP A 12 -18.12 -0.39 -6.48
C ASP A 12 -16.93 0.57 -6.21
N PRO A 13 -16.84 1.67 -6.97
CA PRO A 13 -15.79 2.68 -6.79
C PRO A 13 -15.82 3.35 -5.42
N ALA A 14 -16.92 3.25 -4.65
CA ALA A 14 -16.99 3.73 -3.26
C ALA A 14 -16.30 2.77 -2.29
N ALA A 15 -15.96 1.56 -2.72
CA ALA A 15 -15.24 0.57 -1.92
C ALA A 15 -13.71 0.57 -2.08
N THR A 16 -13.12 1.51 -2.84
CA THR A 16 -11.66 1.68 -2.94
C THR A 16 -11.00 1.76 -1.56
N PRO A 17 -9.84 1.11 -1.35
CA PRO A 17 -9.07 1.23 -0.11
C PRO A 17 -8.59 2.65 0.12
N VAL A 18 -8.55 3.06 1.39
CA VAL A 18 -7.97 4.34 1.83
C VAL A 18 -6.47 4.39 1.57
N PHE A 19 -5.76 3.30 1.89
CA PHE A 19 -4.31 3.20 1.74
C PHE A 19 -3.91 1.99 0.89
N TRP A 20 -2.98 2.21 -0.03
CA TRP A 20 -2.23 1.18 -0.74
C TRP A 20 -0.77 1.61 -0.93
N ILE A 21 0.12 0.66 -1.19
CA ILE A 21 1.53 0.93 -1.48
C ILE A 21 1.66 1.33 -2.94
N SER A 22 2.09 2.57 -3.17
CA SER A 22 2.28 3.16 -4.48
C SER A 22 3.66 2.86 -5.07
N LYS A 23 4.69 2.74 -4.20
CA LYS A 23 6.08 2.44 -4.56
C LYS A 23 6.74 1.57 -3.50
N TRP A 24 7.74 0.78 -3.90
CA TRP A 24 8.55 0.00 -2.97
C TRP A 24 9.95 -0.22 -3.55
N VAL A 25 10.94 -0.39 -2.66
CA VAL A 25 12.34 -0.67 -2.98
C VAL A 25 12.82 -1.75 -2.03
N ASP A 26 13.13 -2.92 -2.57
CA ASP A 26 13.72 -4.02 -1.80
C ASP A 26 15.23 -3.82 -1.70
N TYR A 27 15.70 -3.49 -0.49
CA TYR A 27 17.12 -3.47 -0.14
C TYR A 27 17.38 -4.33 1.10
N SER A 28 16.72 -5.48 1.16
CA SER A 28 16.72 -6.42 2.29
C SER A 28 18.01 -7.22 2.45
N ASP A 29 18.88 -7.26 1.44
CA ASP A 29 20.24 -7.80 1.56
C ASP A 29 21.07 -7.06 2.63
N LYS A 30 20.78 -5.77 2.88
CA LYS A 30 21.50 -4.94 3.84
C LYS A 30 20.63 -4.31 4.93
N TYR A 31 19.47 -3.78 4.57
CA TYR A 31 18.74 -2.86 5.44
C TYR A 31 17.28 -3.25 5.66
N GLY A 32 16.54 -3.53 4.59
CA GLY A 32 15.11 -3.82 4.65
C GLY A 32 14.36 -3.35 3.41
N LEU A 33 13.04 -3.20 3.55
CA LEU A 33 12.16 -2.78 2.47
C LEU A 33 11.66 -1.36 2.73
N GLY A 34 11.96 -0.44 1.82
CA GLY A 34 11.36 0.90 1.78
C GLY A 34 10.10 0.90 0.95
N TYR A 35 9.09 1.66 1.35
CA TYR A 35 7.82 1.80 0.64
C TYR A 35 7.26 3.21 0.75
N GLN A 36 6.41 3.57 -0.22
CA GLN A 36 5.62 4.79 -0.21
C GLN A 36 4.14 4.41 -0.32
N LEU A 37 3.29 4.99 0.53
CA LEU A 37 1.84 4.85 0.40
C LEU A 37 1.29 5.79 -0.67
N CYS A 38 0.00 5.69 -0.96
CA CYS A 38 -0.70 6.52 -1.95
C CYS A 38 -0.76 8.00 -1.55
N ASP A 39 -0.83 8.30 -0.25
CA ASP A 39 -0.81 9.62 0.36
C ASP A 39 0.59 10.28 0.41
N LYS A 40 1.59 9.64 -0.19
CA LYS A 40 3.01 10.05 -0.24
C LYS A 40 3.78 9.91 1.07
N SER A 41 3.19 9.38 2.13
CA SER A 41 3.93 8.96 3.32
C SER A 41 4.93 7.85 2.95
N ILE A 42 6.06 7.82 3.66
CA ILE A 42 7.18 6.93 3.37
C ILE A 42 7.47 6.10 4.60
N GLY A 43 7.63 4.79 4.42
CA GLY A 43 8.02 3.90 5.51
C GLY A 43 9.14 2.95 5.13
N ILE A 44 9.79 2.42 6.16
CA ILE A 44 10.78 1.36 6.07
C ILE A 44 10.46 0.30 7.10
N ILE A 45 10.46 -0.96 6.69
CA ILE A 45 10.59 -2.11 7.59
C ILE A 45 12.03 -2.63 7.50
N PHE A 46 12.76 -2.53 8.60
CA PHE A 46 14.15 -2.96 8.68
C PHE A 46 14.26 -4.47 8.93
N ASN A 47 15.42 -5.05 8.63
CA ASN A 47 15.71 -6.47 8.86
C ASN A 47 15.65 -6.87 10.36
N ASP A 48 15.81 -5.92 11.27
CA ASP A 48 15.63 -6.10 12.72
C ASP A 48 14.14 -6.03 13.15
N ASN A 49 13.20 -6.01 12.20
CA ASN A 49 11.75 -5.86 12.34
C ASN A 49 11.26 -4.51 12.89
N SER A 50 12.16 -3.59 13.22
CA SER A 50 11.77 -2.21 13.54
C SER A 50 11.21 -1.50 12.30
N LYS A 51 10.37 -0.50 12.54
CA LYS A 51 9.68 0.25 11.49
C LYS A 51 9.90 1.73 11.73
N LEU A 52 10.06 2.47 10.65
CA LEU A 52 10.17 3.92 10.67
C LEU A 52 9.27 4.47 9.58
N VAL A 53 8.41 5.42 9.92
CA VAL A 53 7.48 6.06 9.00
C VAL A 53 7.63 7.56 9.10
N LEU A 54 7.70 8.21 7.95
CA LEU A 54 7.65 9.65 7.78
C LEU A 54 6.21 10.03 7.44
N ASP A 55 5.49 10.48 8.45
CA ASP A 55 4.16 11.07 8.34
C ASP A 55 4.26 12.61 8.27
N ALA A 56 3.29 13.27 7.63
CA ALA A 56 3.08 14.71 7.72
C ALA A 56 2.37 15.12 9.03
N ALA A 57 1.63 14.21 9.68
CA ALA A 57 0.92 14.44 10.93
C ALA A 57 1.55 13.61 12.07
N GLY A 58 2.12 14.28 13.06
CA GLY A 58 2.65 13.59 14.26
C GLY A 58 1.54 13.31 15.29
N ASP A 59 1.75 12.25 16.08
CA ASP A 59 1.09 11.88 17.37
C ASP A 59 -0.29 11.16 17.22
N ARG A 60 -0.71 10.10 17.94
CA ARG A 60 -0.32 9.44 19.22
C ARG A 60 -0.69 7.93 19.31
N GLU A 61 -0.02 7.29 20.28
CA GLU A 61 -0.39 6.18 21.20
C GLU A 61 0.00 4.70 20.93
N ASN A 62 0.72 4.18 21.95
CA ASN A 62 1.27 2.85 22.31
C ASN A 62 2.37 2.21 21.44
N ALA A 63 3.50 1.86 22.10
CA ALA A 63 4.76 1.29 21.56
C ALA A 63 5.46 2.07 20.43
N GLU A 64 4.80 3.08 19.86
CA GLU A 64 5.33 3.99 18.85
C GLU A 64 5.97 5.22 19.50
N GLU A 65 7.18 5.57 19.05
CA GLU A 65 7.91 6.76 19.48
C GLU A 65 7.92 7.77 18.32
N TYR A 66 7.60 9.03 18.61
CA TYR A 66 7.54 10.09 17.61
C TYR A 66 8.74 11.02 17.73
N TYR A 67 9.32 11.35 16.58
CA TYR A 67 10.47 12.23 16.46
C TYR A 67 10.27 13.19 15.30
N THR A 68 10.96 14.31 15.32
CA THR A 68 11.03 15.18 14.14
C THR A 68 12.27 14.84 13.33
N VAL A 69 12.30 15.25 12.06
CA VAL A 69 13.49 15.09 11.19
C VAL A 69 14.72 15.83 11.73
N THR A 70 14.52 16.76 12.68
CA THR A 70 15.60 17.55 13.31
C THR A 70 15.88 17.15 14.76
N CYS A 71 15.01 16.37 15.41
CA CYS A 71 15.10 16.02 16.82
C CYS A 71 14.71 14.54 17.01
N TYR A 72 15.73 13.69 17.09
CA TYR A 72 15.65 12.25 17.32
C TYR A 72 16.88 11.77 18.11
N PRO A 73 16.81 10.64 18.84
CA PRO A 73 17.95 10.09 19.56
C PRO A 73 19.04 9.62 18.59
N GLU A 74 20.30 9.76 19.00
CA GLU A 74 21.48 9.39 18.19
C GLU A 74 21.43 7.94 17.68
N THR A 75 20.81 7.04 18.45
CA THR A 75 20.58 5.63 18.07
C THR A 75 19.79 5.46 16.77
N LEU A 76 18.98 6.45 16.36
CA LEU A 76 18.20 6.44 15.12
C LEU A 76 18.90 7.10 13.93
N GLN A 77 20.06 7.73 14.12
CA GLN A 77 20.72 8.52 13.07
C GLN A 77 20.93 7.73 11.76
N LYS A 78 21.38 6.48 11.86
CA LYS A 78 21.56 5.62 10.68
C LYS A 78 20.22 5.29 9.99
N LYS A 79 19.15 5.06 10.75
CA LYS A 79 17.81 4.76 10.22
C LYS A 79 17.19 5.98 9.56
N MET A 80 17.38 7.17 10.14
CA MET A 80 16.96 8.46 9.55
C MET A 80 17.69 8.75 8.24
N LEU A 81 19.00 8.46 8.17
CA LEU A 81 19.76 8.60 6.94
C LEU A 81 19.25 7.67 5.83
N LEU A 82 18.99 6.39 6.16
CA LEU A 82 18.40 5.43 5.22
C LEU A 82 17.01 5.86 4.74
N LEU A 83 16.18 6.42 5.63
CA LEU A 83 14.89 7.02 5.27
C LEU A 83 15.04 8.09 4.19
N GLY A 84 16.03 8.98 4.34
CA GLY A 84 16.36 9.96 3.31
C GLY A 84 16.74 9.34 1.97
N TYR A 85 17.59 8.30 1.97
CA TYR A 85 17.99 7.61 0.74
C TYR A 85 16.83 6.91 0.03
N PHE A 86 16.00 6.16 0.76
CA PHE A 86 14.81 5.53 0.19
C PHE A 86 13.84 6.57 -0.37
N LYS A 87 13.60 7.66 0.36
CA LYS A 87 12.75 8.76 -0.10
C LYS A 87 13.23 9.35 -1.42
N ASN A 88 14.49 9.75 -1.48
CA ASN A 88 15.06 10.37 -2.69
C ASN A 88 15.01 9.40 -3.87
N TYR A 89 15.44 8.15 -3.65
CA TYR A 89 15.42 7.13 -4.70
C TYR A 89 14.01 6.89 -5.26
N MET A 90 13.01 6.68 -4.39
CA MET A 90 11.62 6.47 -4.81
C MET A 90 11.04 7.67 -5.55
N THR A 91 11.43 8.89 -5.15
CA THR A 91 10.96 10.13 -5.76
C THR A 91 11.54 10.29 -7.17
N GLU A 92 12.83 10.03 -7.33
CA GLU A 92 13.57 10.25 -8.58
C GLU A 92 13.37 9.12 -9.62
N HIS A 93 13.19 7.86 -9.19
CA HIS A 93 13.32 6.71 -10.08
C HIS A 93 12.03 5.92 -10.30
N LEU A 94 10.99 6.12 -9.47
CA LEU A 94 9.79 5.29 -9.50
C LEU A 94 8.55 6.08 -9.88
N LEU A 95 7.61 5.41 -10.55
CA LEU A 95 6.28 5.91 -10.84
C LEU A 95 5.32 5.50 -9.71
N ASN A 96 4.36 6.35 -9.35
CA ASN A 96 3.38 5.94 -8.34
C ASN A 96 2.29 5.07 -8.98
N ALA A 97 1.94 3.97 -8.33
CA ALA A 97 0.72 3.23 -8.66
C ALA A 97 -0.50 3.96 -8.09
N GLY A 98 -1.48 4.27 -8.94
CA GLY A 98 -2.76 4.86 -8.53
C GLY A 98 -2.81 6.38 -8.41
N ASP A 99 -1.90 7.11 -9.07
CA ASP A 99 -1.94 8.59 -9.07
C ASP A 99 -3.25 9.19 -9.60
N ASN A 100 -4.02 8.45 -10.40
CA ASN A 100 -5.29 8.93 -10.97
C ASN A 100 -6.49 8.73 -10.03
N MET A 101 -6.31 8.10 -8.86
CA MET A 101 -7.41 7.85 -7.95
C MET A 101 -7.75 9.11 -7.14
N PRO A 102 -9.04 9.49 -7.05
CA PRO A 102 -9.46 10.61 -6.24
C PRO A 102 -9.23 10.30 -4.76
N VAL A 103 -8.54 11.21 -4.07
CA VAL A 103 -8.49 11.21 -2.59
C VAL A 103 -9.88 11.60 -2.10
N ARG A 104 -10.44 10.83 -1.17
CA ARG A 104 -11.78 11.11 -0.64
C ARG A 104 -11.68 12.01 0.58
N GLU A 105 -12.67 12.89 0.73
CA GLU A 105 -12.80 13.67 1.96
C GLU A 105 -12.93 12.74 3.17
N GLY A 106 -12.12 12.99 4.21
CA GLY A 106 -12.06 12.18 5.43
C GLY A 106 -11.03 11.06 5.43
N ASP A 107 -10.43 10.68 4.28
CA ASP A 107 -9.34 9.71 4.23
C ASP A 107 -8.11 10.20 5.03
N GLU A 108 -7.91 11.51 5.10
CA GLU A 108 -6.86 12.18 5.89
C GLU A 108 -6.99 11.98 7.41
N LEU A 109 -8.16 11.58 7.90
CA LEU A 109 -8.41 11.30 9.32
C LEU A 109 -8.12 9.84 9.68
N ALA A 110 -7.91 8.98 8.68
CA ALA A 110 -7.61 7.58 8.92
C ALA A 110 -6.20 7.43 9.50
N ARG A 111 -6.04 6.55 10.51
CA ARG A 111 -4.72 6.26 11.09
C ARG A 111 -3.77 5.77 10.00
N LEU A 112 -2.62 6.44 9.87
CA LEU A 112 -1.59 6.05 8.92
C LEU A 112 -1.11 4.61 9.21
N PRO A 113 -1.25 3.67 8.26
CA PRO A 113 -0.87 2.30 8.51
C PRO A 113 0.60 2.07 8.16
N VAL A 114 1.21 1.04 8.75
CA VAL A 114 2.59 0.66 8.50
C VAL A 114 2.65 -0.69 7.80
N LEU A 115 3.73 -0.96 7.05
CA LEU A 115 3.92 -2.28 6.50
C LEU A 115 4.22 -3.27 7.65
N HIS A 116 3.33 -4.25 7.84
CA HIS A 116 3.44 -5.23 8.91
C HIS A 116 4.43 -6.33 8.55
N THR A 117 4.27 -6.92 7.38
CA THR A 117 5.18 -7.94 6.83
C THR A 117 5.14 -7.95 5.31
N TRP A 118 6.15 -8.55 4.70
CA TRP A 118 6.24 -8.71 3.26
C TRP A 118 7.08 -9.94 2.92
N PHE A 119 6.85 -10.49 1.74
CA PHE A 119 7.73 -11.50 1.16
C PHE A 119 7.62 -11.47 -0.36
N ARG A 120 8.61 -12.07 -1.01
CA ARG A 120 8.63 -12.24 -2.47
C ARG A 120 8.54 -13.70 -2.84
N THR A 121 7.88 -13.93 -3.96
CA THR A 121 7.94 -15.17 -4.72
C THR A 121 8.70 -14.91 -6.02
N SER A 122 8.81 -15.92 -6.88
CA SER A 122 9.35 -15.73 -8.22
C SER A 122 8.45 -14.88 -9.13
N THR A 123 7.18 -14.68 -8.78
CA THR A 123 6.18 -14.04 -9.66
C THR A 123 5.59 -12.75 -9.10
N ALA A 124 5.66 -12.54 -7.80
CA ALA A 124 5.04 -11.39 -7.14
C ALA A 124 5.72 -11.01 -5.82
N ILE A 125 5.49 -9.77 -5.40
CA ILE A 125 5.71 -9.31 -4.02
C ILE A 125 4.37 -9.21 -3.30
N ILE A 126 4.34 -9.72 -2.07
CA ILE A 126 3.18 -9.71 -1.19
C ILE A 126 3.49 -8.73 -0.05
N LEU A 127 2.58 -7.80 0.19
CA LEU A 127 2.71 -6.70 1.12
C LEU A 127 1.48 -6.71 2.05
N HIS A 128 1.69 -6.94 3.34
CA HIS A 128 0.62 -6.95 4.32
C HIS A 128 0.74 -5.73 5.24
N ILE A 129 -0.26 -4.85 5.20
CA ILE A 129 -0.29 -3.57 5.87
C ILE A 129 -1.03 -3.71 7.22
N SER A 130 -0.66 -2.93 8.24
CA SER A 130 -1.18 -3.04 9.61
C SER A 130 -2.69 -2.79 9.76
N ASN A 131 -3.34 -2.16 8.78
CA ASN A 131 -4.81 -2.03 8.73
C ASN A 131 -5.51 -3.30 8.16
N GLY A 132 -4.76 -4.37 7.94
CA GLY A 132 -5.25 -5.64 7.39
C GLY A 132 -5.30 -5.70 5.87
N THR A 133 -4.97 -4.61 5.16
CA THR A 133 -4.92 -4.62 3.70
C THR A 133 -3.79 -5.53 3.21
N LEU A 134 -4.11 -6.42 2.27
CA LEU A 134 -3.16 -7.26 1.57
C LEU A 134 -3.00 -6.76 0.13
N GLN A 135 -1.78 -6.42 -0.26
CA GLN A 135 -1.45 -6.02 -1.61
C GLN A 135 -0.48 -7.00 -2.26
N ILE A 136 -0.77 -7.39 -3.49
CA ILE A 136 0.05 -8.28 -4.31
C ILE A 136 0.40 -7.52 -5.58
N ASN A 137 1.69 -7.38 -5.88
CA ASN A 137 2.15 -6.78 -7.14
C ASN A 137 2.84 -7.87 -7.97
N PHE A 138 2.28 -8.17 -9.14
CA PHE A 138 2.81 -9.17 -10.06
C PHE A 138 3.89 -8.57 -10.95
N PHE A 139 5.03 -9.26 -11.08
CA PHE A 139 6.19 -8.71 -11.78
C PHE A 139 6.08 -8.78 -13.30
N LYS A 140 5.41 -9.80 -13.83
CA LYS A 140 5.40 -10.12 -15.26
C LYS A 140 4.58 -9.11 -16.08
N ASP A 141 3.40 -8.75 -15.59
CA ASP A 141 2.42 -7.92 -16.30
C ASP A 141 2.12 -6.60 -15.58
N HIS A 142 2.81 -6.33 -14.47
CA HIS A 142 2.64 -5.14 -13.64
C HIS A 142 1.24 -4.96 -13.04
N THR A 143 0.41 -6.01 -13.08
CA THR A 143 -0.92 -6.02 -12.45
C THR A 143 -0.79 -6.07 -10.93
N LYS A 144 -1.82 -5.60 -10.22
CA LYS A 144 -1.83 -5.57 -8.77
C LYS A 144 -3.21 -5.93 -8.24
N LEU A 145 -3.23 -6.60 -7.11
CA LEU A 145 -4.43 -6.91 -6.36
C LEU A 145 -4.31 -6.32 -4.96
N VAL A 146 -5.28 -5.51 -4.54
CA VAL A 146 -5.37 -4.94 -3.19
C VAL A 146 -6.66 -5.41 -2.55
N ILE A 147 -6.56 -6.21 -1.50
CA ILE A 147 -7.69 -6.76 -0.75
C ILE A 147 -7.80 -5.97 0.56
N CYS A 148 -8.91 -5.26 0.73
CA CYS A 148 -9.16 -4.44 1.91
C CYS A 148 -10.30 -5.04 2.74
N PRO A 149 -10.02 -5.61 3.93
CA PRO A 149 -11.05 -6.24 4.76
C PRO A 149 -12.06 -5.23 5.31
N LEU A 150 -11.62 -4.01 5.64
CA LEU A 150 -12.49 -2.94 6.15
C LEU A 150 -13.58 -2.58 5.14
N MET A 151 -13.22 -2.49 3.86
CA MET A 151 -14.17 -2.21 2.78
C MET A 151 -14.90 -3.47 2.30
N GLY A 152 -14.45 -4.66 2.72
CA GLY A 152 -14.91 -5.94 2.20
C GLY A 152 -14.77 -6.02 0.69
N ALA A 153 -13.66 -5.52 0.13
CA ALA A 153 -13.48 -5.30 -1.31
C ALA A 153 -12.10 -5.71 -1.81
N ALA A 154 -12.03 -5.99 -3.11
CA ALA A 154 -10.81 -6.19 -3.87
C ALA A 154 -10.70 -5.13 -4.96
N THR A 155 -9.53 -4.51 -5.06
CA THR A 155 -9.15 -3.58 -6.11
C THR A 155 -8.13 -4.24 -7.02
N TYR A 156 -8.46 -4.32 -8.30
CA TYR A 156 -7.54 -4.73 -9.34
C TYR A 156 -6.96 -3.51 -10.04
N ILE A 157 -5.65 -3.51 -10.23
CA ILE A 157 -4.94 -2.48 -10.98
C ILE A 157 -4.30 -3.18 -12.17
N ASP A 158 -4.73 -2.86 -13.38
CA ASP A 158 -4.20 -3.50 -14.58
C ASP A 158 -2.88 -2.87 -15.07
N ALA A 159 -2.37 -3.36 -16.19
CA ALA A 159 -1.15 -2.86 -16.81
C ALA A 159 -1.26 -1.40 -17.32
N ASN A 160 -2.48 -0.95 -17.63
CA ASN A 160 -2.77 0.43 -18.02
C ASN A 160 -2.94 1.36 -16.82
N ARG A 161 -2.90 0.81 -15.61
CA ARG A 161 -3.11 1.48 -14.31
C ARG A 161 -4.56 1.88 -14.07
N ASP A 162 -5.49 1.20 -14.74
CA ASP A 162 -6.91 1.37 -14.48
C ASP A 162 -7.29 0.61 -13.20
N PHE A 163 -8.06 1.29 -12.34
CA PHE A 163 -8.51 0.76 -11.06
C PHE A 163 -9.93 0.27 -11.20
N ARG A 164 -10.14 -1.01 -10.87
CA ARG A 164 -11.47 -1.59 -10.79
C ARG A 164 -11.67 -2.19 -9.42
N VAL A 165 -12.82 -1.94 -8.83
CA VAL A 165 -13.08 -2.29 -7.43
C VAL A 165 -14.36 -3.11 -7.34
N TRP A 166 -14.32 -4.24 -6.67
CA TRP A 166 -15.49 -5.08 -6.43
C TRP A 166 -15.60 -5.45 -4.96
N LYS A 167 -16.84 -5.50 -4.45
CA LYS A 167 -17.11 -6.12 -3.15
C LYS A 167 -16.79 -7.62 -3.22
N LEU A 168 -16.11 -8.15 -2.20
CA LEU A 168 -15.80 -9.57 -2.08
C LEU A 168 -17.07 -10.42 -2.09
N SER A 169 -18.17 -9.93 -1.49
CA SER A 169 -19.48 -10.59 -1.52
C SER A 169 -20.06 -10.69 -2.94
N ALA A 170 -19.80 -9.69 -3.80
CA ALA A 170 -20.23 -9.73 -5.20
C ALA A 170 -19.39 -10.75 -5.98
N LEU A 171 -18.06 -10.74 -5.80
CA LEU A 171 -17.17 -11.72 -6.43
C LEU A 171 -17.50 -13.17 -6.03
N ALA A 172 -17.80 -13.40 -4.75
CA ALA A 172 -18.20 -14.72 -4.25
C ALA A 172 -19.53 -15.21 -4.84
N LYS A 173 -20.47 -14.28 -5.11
CA LYS A 173 -21.81 -14.61 -5.61
C LYS A 173 -21.87 -14.75 -7.13
N TYR A 174 -21.17 -13.89 -7.85
CA TYR A 174 -21.28 -13.75 -9.31
C TYR A 174 -20.03 -14.22 -10.06
N GLY A 175 -18.99 -14.65 -9.34
CA GLY A 175 -17.71 -15.06 -9.91
C GLY A 175 -16.72 -13.90 -10.04
N CYS A 176 -15.56 -14.20 -10.60
CA CYS A 176 -14.44 -13.26 -10.72
C CYS A 176 -14.11 -13.01 -12.20
N PRO A 177 -13.73 -11.78 -12.59
CA PRO A 177 -13.17 -11.51 -13.91
C PRO A 177 -11.99 -12.45 -14.20
N LYS A 178 -11.84 -12.89 -15.45
CA LYS A 178 -10.69 -13.75 -15.84
C LYS A 178 -9.34 -13.11 -15.55
N ALA A 179 -9.27 -11.78 -15.53
CA ALA A 179 -8.06 -11.05 -15.19
C ALA A 179 -7.62 -11.22 -13.72
N LEU A 180 -8.52 -11.72 -12.86
CA LEU A 180 -8.29 -11.99 -11.44
C LEU A 180 -8.13 -13.49 -11.12
N LEU A 181 -8.18 -14.37 -12.12
CA LEU A 181 -7.97 -15.82 -12.03
C LEU A 181 -6.57 -16.20 -12.53
#